data_AF-A0A5C6EP98-F1
#
_entry.id   AF-A0A5C6EP98-F1
#
_cell.length_a   1.000
_cell.length_b   1.000
_cell.length_c   1.000
_cell.angle_alpha   90.00
_cell.angle_beta   90.00
_cell.angle_gamma   90.00
#
_symmetry.space_group_name_H-M   'P 1'
#
loop_
_entity.id
_entity.type
_entity.pdbx_description
1 polymer ?
#
loop_
_entity_poly.entity_id
_entity_poly.type
_entity_poly.pdbx_seq_one_letter_code
_entity_poly.pdbx_strand_id
1 'polypeptide(L)' 'MNKRLTKISKYLAFILRHEPQSIGLKLDAEGYLNVDELVGKSNATGKSITREQVQQVVAGHEPPIFALSEDGSRIRAV' A
#
# COMPACT_ATOMS: atom_id res chain seq x y z
N MET A 1 -14.66 7.01 4.51
CA MET A 1 -13.19 7.07 4.75
C MET A 1 -12.80 8.39 5.42
N ASN A 2 -11.89 8.35 6.40
CA ASN A 2 -11.31 9.55 7.02
C ASN A 2 -10.28 10.23 6.09
N LYS A 3 -10.10 11.56 6.20
CA LYS A 3 -9.14 12.35 5.40
C LYS A 3 -7.72 11.74 5.35
N ARG A 4 -7.28 11.12 6.45
CA ARG A 4 -5.97 10.44 6.53
C ARG A 4 -5.93 9.17 5.67
N LEU A 5 -6.95 8.31 5.75
CA LEU A 5 -7.03 7.08 4.95
C LEU A 5 -7.10 7.39 3.45
N THR A 6 -7.80 8.46 3.05
CA THR A 6 -7.83 8.89 1.64
C THR A 6 -6.47 9.37 1.13
N LYS A 7 -5.65 10.02 1.98
CA LYS A 7 -4.27 10.37 1.60
C LYS A 7 -3.40 9.12 1.44
N ILE A 8 -3.56 8.16 2.36
CA ILE A 8 -2.85 6.89 2.30
C ILE A 8 -3.27 6.10 1.06
N SER A 9 -4.56 6.03 0.73
CA SER A 9 -5.03 5.31 -0.46
C SER A 9 -4.50 5.90 -1.75
N LYS A 10 -4.52 7.24 -1.89
CA LYS A 10 -3.89 7.92 -3.05
C LYS A 10 -2.40 7.63 -3.15
N TYR A 11 -1.70 7.64 -2.01
CA TYR A 11 -0.27 7.35 -1.97
C TYR A 11 0.03 5.89 -2.32
N LEU A 12 -0.71 4.93 -1.75
CA LEU A 12 -0.60 3.51 -2.08
C LEU A 12 -0.86 3.25 -3.57
N ALA A 13 -1.91 3.85 -4.13
CA ALA A 13 -2.21 3.75 -5.55
C ALA A 13 -1.05 4.31 -6.41
N PHE A 14 -0.47 5.44 -6.00
CA PHE A 14 0.68 6.03 -6.69
C PHE A 14 1.91 5.11 -6.66
N ILE A 15 2.27 4.61 -5.49
CA ILE A 15 3.42 3.71 -5.31
C ILE A 15 3.20 2.37 -6.01
N LEU A 16 2.01 1.77 -5.90
CA LEU A 16 1.74 0.44 -6.47
C LEU A 16 1.58 0.46 -7.99
N ARG A 17 1.09 1.56 -8.59
CA ARG A 17 0.82 1.63 -10.04
C ARG A 17 1.86 2.41 -10.84
N HIS A 18 2.57 3.36 -10.22
CA HIS A 18 3.46 4.26 -10.95
C HIS A 18 4.91 4.13 -10.52
N GLU A 19 5.22 4.27 -9.22
CA GLU A 19 6.62 4.37 -8.78
C GLU A 19 6.89 3.63 -7.46
N PRO A 20 6.92 2.29 -7.45
CA PRO A 20 7.38 1.55 -6.28
C PRO A 20 8.86 1.86 -5.99
N GLN A 21 9.61 2.17 -7.04
CA GLN A 21 11.04 2.47 -7.01
C GLN A 21 11.37 3.77 -6.26
N SER A 22 10.43 4.71 -6.18
CA SER A 22 10.62 6.01 -5.51
C SER A 22 10.93 5.84 -4.01
N ILE A 23 10.41 4.78 -3.40
CA ILE A 23 10.70 4.39 -2.01
C ILE A 23 11.66 3.20 -1.90
N GLY A 24 12.33 2.85 -3.00
CA GLY A 24 13.27 1.73 -3.06
C GLY A 24 12.60 0.36 -3.00
N LEU A 25 11.33 0.26 -3.38
CA LEU A 25 10.61 -1.01 -3.49
C LEU A 25 10.52 -1.46 -4.94
N LYS A 26 10.36 -2.77 -5.12
CA LYS A 26 10.13 -3.38 -6.42
C LYS A 26 8.97 -4.34 -6.30
N LEU A 27 8.00 -4.19 -7.22
CA LEU A 27 6.94 -5.16 -7.38
C LEU A 27 7.55 -6.51 -7.74
N ASP A 28 7.01 -7.57 -7.14
CA ASP A 28 7.33 -8.94 -7.53
C ASP A 28 6.73 -9.28 -8.91
N ALA A 29 7.03 -10.45 -9.46
CA ALA A 29 6.56 -10.88 -10.78
C ALA A 29 5.02 -10.87 -10.89
N GLU A 30 4.34 -11.05 -9.77
CA GLU A 30 2.88 -11.05 -9.65
C GLU A 30 2.28 -9.67 -9.31
N GLY A 31 3.10 -8.62 -9.24
CA GLY A 31 2.68 -7.25 -8.92
C GLY A 31 2.47 -7.00 -7.42
N TYR A 32 2.98 -7.87 -6.55
CA TYR A 32 2.87 -7.72 -5.09
C TYR A 32 4.05 -6.98 -4.49
N LEU A 33 3.80 -6.26 -3.39
CA LEU A 33 4.78 -5.67 -2.49
C LEU A 33 4.58 -6.19 -1.08
N ASN A 34 5.67 -6.35 -0.33
CA ASN A 34 5.58 -6.65 1.09
C ASN A 34 5.03 -5.42 1.85
N VAL A 35 3.97 -5.61 2.63
CA VAL A 35 3.31 -4.53 3.38
C VAL A 35 4.25 -3.96 4.43
N ASP A 36 5.06 -4.81 5.07
CA ASP A 36 6.00 -4.38 6.11
C ASP A 36 7.10 -3.49 5.53
N GLU A 37 7.71 -3.93 4.42
CA GLU A 37 8.67 -3.13 3.64
C GLU A 37 8.04 -1.81 3.15
N LEU A 38 6.80 -1.87 2.64
CA LEU A 38 6.09 -0.68 2.20
C LEU A 38 5.88 0.31 3.34
N VAL A 39 5.44 -0.16 4.50
CA VAL A 39 5.26 0.67 5.69
C VAL A 39 6.61 1.23 6.15
N GLY A 40 7.64 0.39 6.28
CA GLY A 40 8.98 0.79 6.72
C GLY A 40 9.61 1.85 5.82
N LYS A 41 9.62 1.62 4.51
CA LYS A 41 10.16 2.57 3.53
C LYS A 41 9.35 3.86 3.47
N SER A 42 8.02 3.77 3.54
CA SER A 42 7.16 4.96 3.59
C SER A 42 7.47 5.82 4.81
N ASN A 43 7.63 5.21 5.98
CA ASN A 43 8.04 5.90 7.21
C ASN A 43 9.45 6.49 7.11
N ALA A 44 10.39 5.78 6.48
CA ALA A 44 11.73 6.31 6.22
C ALA A 44 11.71 7.55 5.31
N THR A 45 10.79 7.63 4.36
CA THR A 45 10.56 8.85 3.54
C THR A 45 9.72 9.93 4.23
N GLY A 46 9.39 9.76 5.52
CA GLY A 46 8.66 10.74 6.32
C GLY A 46 7.12 10.61 6.26
N LYS A 47 6.58 9.47 5.80
CA LYS A 47 5.13 9.20 5.84
C LYS A 47 4.75 8.36 7.05
N SER A 48 3.79 8.82 7.85
CA SER A 48 3.26 8.04 8.98
C SER A 48 2.15 7.08 8.56
N ILE A 49 2.53 5.93 8.01
CA ILE A 49 1.64 4.84 7.55
C ILE A 49 1.81 3.63 8.47
N THR A 50 0.74 2.91 8.77
CA THR A 50 0.79 1.63 9.51
C THR A 50 0.07 0.52 8.76
N ARG A 51 0.39 -0.74 9.08
CA ARG A 51 -0.25 -1.93 8.49
C ARG A 51 -1.77 -1.92 8.68
N GLU A 52 -2.26 -1.50 9.85
CA GLU A 52 -3.69 -1.36 10.10
C GLU A 52 -4.34 -0.35 9.16
N GLN A 53 -3.70 0.79 8.91
CA GLN A 53 -4.24 1.80 7.99
C GLN A 53 -4.30 1.28 6.55
N VAL A 54 -3.30 0.48 6.14
CA VAL A 54 -3.32 -0.18 4.82
C VAL A 54 -4.51 -1.14 4.73
N GLN A 55 -4.73 -1.98 5.74
CA GLN A 55 -5.89 -2.89 5.77
C GLN A 55 -7.23 -2.14 5.77
N GLN A 56 -7.34 -1.05 6.53
CA GLN A 56 -8.53 -0.19 6.55
C GLN A 56 -8.80 0.45 5.19
N VAL A 57 -7.74 0.83 4.47
CA VAL A 57 -7.88 1.34 3.10
C VAL A 57 -8.37 0.24 2.16
N VAL A 58 -7.77 -0.96 2.21
CA VAL A 58 -8.18 -2.11 1.39
C VAL A 58 -9.66 -2.45 1.63
N ALA A 59 -10.06 -2.58 2.89
CA ALA A 59 -11.43 -2.91 3.29
C ALA A 59 -12.45 -1.78 3.06
N GLY A 60 -11.98 -0.53 2.93
CA GLY A 60 -12.83 0.64 2.80
C GLY A 60 -13.17 1.02 1.35
N HIS A 61 -12.71 0.26 0.36
CA HIS A 61 -12.94 0.52 -1.07
C HIS A 61 -13.88 -0.53 -1.68
N GLU A 62 -14.96 -0.05 -2.31
CA GLU A 62 -15.90 -0.88 -3.07
C GLU A 62 -16.16 -0.17 -4.42
N PRO A 63 -15.69 -0.72 -5.56
CA PRO A 63 -14.94 -1.97 -5.71
C PRO A 63 -13.51 -1.91 -5.10
N PRO A 64 -12.94 -3.06 -4.71
CA PRO A 64 -11.60 -3.11 -4.12
C PRO A 64 -10.56 -2.70 -5.17
N ILE A 65 -9.78 -1.66 -4.87
CA ILE A 65 -8.67 -1.17 -5.71
C ILE A 65 -7.30 -1.72 -5.27
N PHE A 66 -7.29 -2.46 -4.16
CA PHE A 66 -6.11 -3.13 -3.62
C PHE A 66 -6.46 -4.56 -3.25
N ALA A 67 -5.53 -5.48 -3.44
CA ALA A 67 -5.65 -6.87 -3.02
C ALA A 67 -4.51 -7.23 -2.07
N LEU A 68 -4.85 -7.88 -0.97
CA LEU A 68 -3.88 -8.49 -0.06
C LEU A 68 -3.64 -9.95 -0.47
N SER A 69 -2.44 -10.45 -0.19
CA SER A 69 -2.13 -11.89 -0.30
C SER A 69 -2.84 -12.67 0.82
N GLU A 70 -2.92 -13.99 0.69
CA GLU A 70 -3.65 -14.88 1.60
C GLU A 70 -3.18 -14.76 3.07
N ASP A 71 -1.88 -14.56 3.27
CA ASP A 71 -1.26 -14.31 4.58
C ASP A 71 -1.38 -12.84 5.06
N GLY A 72 -1.91 -11.95 4.22
CA GLY A 72 -2.04 -10.51 4.52
C GLY A 72 -0.71 -9.77 4.63
N SER A 73 0.41 -10.41 4.28
CA SER A 73 1.76 -9.83 4.35
C SER A 73 2.17 -9.10 3.08
N ARG A 74 1.44 -9.28 1.97
CA ARG A 74 1.70 -8.60 0.69
C ARG A 74 0.47 -7.86 0.19
N ILE A 75 0.68 -6.76 -0.51
CA ILE A 75 -0.34 -5.92 -1.13
C ILE A 75 -0.02 -5.68 -2.61
N ARG A 76 -1.05 -5.67 -3.46
CA ARG A 76 -0.98 -5.21 -4.85
C ARG A 76 -2.11 -4.24 -5.17
N ALA A 77 -1.93 -3.46 -6.23
CA ALA A 77 -3.06 -2.76 -6.87
C ALA A 77 -3.78 -3.72 -7.82
N VAL A 78 -5.11 -3.65 -7.87
CA VAL A 78 -5.98 -4.33 -8.84
C VAL A 78 -6.57 -3.35 -9.83
#